data_AF-A0A379ZM78-F1
#
_entry.id   AF-A0A379ZM78-F1
#
_cell.length_a   1.000
_cell.length_b   1.000
_cell.length_c   1.000
_cell.angle_alpha   90.00
_cell.angle_beta   90.00
_cell.angle_gamma   90.00
#
_symmetry.space_group_name_H-M   'P 1'
#
loop_
_entity.id
_entity.type
_entity.pdbx_description
1 polymer ?
#
loop_
_entity_poly.entity_id
_entity_poly.type
_entity_poly.pdbx_seq_one_letter_code
_entity_poly.pdbx_strand_id
1 'polypeptide(L)' 'MLSRLVEDCSIPLEVRAIVSIHRFKDVEALIARKGVDLLLLGHQNRPFGVFASFGFEFINHLSIDVLIKHVPTP' A
#
# COMPACT_ATOMS: atom_id res chain seq x y z
N MET A 1 -1.23 1.94 14.09
CA MET A 1 -1.25 2.86 12.94
C MET A 1 0.15 2.87 12.33
N LEU A 2 0.31 2.75 11.00
CA LEU A 2 1.62 2.64 10.35
C LEU A 2 2.60 3.76 10.77
N SER A 3 2.08 4.96 11.06
CA SER A 3 2.84 6.09 11.63
C SER A 3 3.63 5.75 12.90
N ARG A 4 3.05 4.98 13.83
CA ARG A 4 3.75 4.54 15.05
C ARG A 4 4.80 3.46 14.79
N LEU A 5 4.64 2.68 13.72
CA LEU A 5 5.62 1.65 13.33
C LEU A 5 6.89 2.29 12.75
N VAL A 6 6.74 3.46 12.11
CA VAL A 6 7.88 4.26 11.62
C VAL A 6 8.68 4.83 12.80
N GLU A 7 8.00 5.34 13.84
CA GLU A 7 8.65 5.96 15.00
C GLU A 7 9.57 5.00 15.78
N ASP A 8 9.31 3.69 15.69
CA ASP A 8 10.02 2.64 16.44
C ASP A 8 10.97 1.80 15.54
N CYS A 9 11.23 2.26 14.31
CA CYS A 9 12.06 1.53 13.36
C CYS A 9 13.53 1.92 13.48
N SER A 10 14.41 0.93 13.63
CA SER A 10 15.87 1.11 13.66
C SER A 10 16.50 1.30 12.28
N ILE A 11 15.72 1.14 11.20
CA ILE A 11 16.16 1.27 9.82
C ILE A 11 15.80 2.68 9.34
N PRO A 12 16.70 3.39 8.64
CA PRO A 12 16.37 4.69 8.06
C PRO A 12 15.21 4.55 7.06
N LEU A 13 14.07 5.16 7.39
CA LEU A 13 12.86 5.16 6.59
C LEU A 13 12.58 6.57 6.08
N GLU A 14 12.32 6.71 4.78
CA GLU A 14 11.75 7.93 4.23
C GLU A 14 10.22 7.84 4.27
N VAL A 15 9.58 8.70 5.06
CA VAL A 15 8.11 8.79 5.09
C VAL A 15 7.64 9.85 4.11
N ARG A 16 6.71 9.48 3.23
CA ARG A 16 6.02 10.41 2.34
C ARG A 16 4.51 10.23 2.45
N ALA A 17 3.81 11.34 2.60
CA ALA A 17 2.36 11.37 2.46
C ALA A 17 2.00 11.64 0.99
N ILE A 18 1.09 10.85 0.44
CA ILE A 18 0.52 11.09 -0.89
C ILE A 18 -0.89 11.60 -0.70
N VAL A 19 -1.14 12.83 -1.15
CA VAL A 19 -2.50 13.36 -1.33
C VAL A 19 -2.83 13.17 -2.81
N SER A 20 -3.87 12.42 -3.10
CA SER A 20 -4.18 11.98 -4.46
C SER A 20 -5.69 12.02 -4.72
N ILE A 21 -6.05 12.47 -5.92
CA ILE A 21 -7.41 12.43 -6.45
C ILE A 21 -7.63 11.11 -7.21
N HIS A 22 -6.57 10.57 -7.85
CA HIS A 22 -6.64 9.38 -8.71
C HIS A 22 -6.15 8.09 -8.03
N ARG A 23 -6.06 8.09 -6.69
CA ARG A 23 -5.64 7.01 -5.77
C ARG A 23 -4.56 6.08 -6.35
N PHE A 24 -4.98 5.02 -7.05
CA PHE A 24 -4.12 3.97 -7.56
C PHE A 24 -3.15 4.44 -8.65
N LYS A 25 -3.61 5.28 -9.57
CA LYS A 25 -2.77 5.78 -10.68
C LYS A 25 -1.58 6.59 -10.17
N ASP A 26 -1.80 7.40 -9.14
CA ASP A 26 -0.74 8.24 -8.57
C ASP A 26 0.26 7.39 -7.75
N VAL A 27 -0.18 6.29 -7.14
CA VAL A 27 0.69 5.32 -6.46
C VAL A 27 1.55 4.56 -7.48
N GLU A 28 0.96 4.10 -8.58
CA GLU A 28 1.67 3.43 -9.66
C GLU A 28 2.75 4.34 -10.28
N ALA A 29 2.41 5.61 -10.55
CA ALA A 29 3.36 6.59 -11.04
C ALA A 29 4.51 6.84 -10.04
N LEU A 30 4.23 6.82 -8.73
CA LEU A 30 5.26 6.93 -7.71
C LEU A 30 6.20 5.72 -7.71
N ILE A 31 5.65 4.50 -7.76
CA ILE A 31 6.39 3.24 -7.82
C ILE A 31 7.39 3.28 -8.99
N ALA A 32 6.89 3.62 -10.19
CA ALA A 32 7.71 3.70 -11.39
C ALA A 32 8.79 4.79 -11.27
N ARG A 33 8.44 5.99 -10.80
CA ARG A 33 9.39 7.12 -10.68
C ARG A 33 10.47 6.86 -9.64
N LYS A 34 10.17 6.13 -8.58
CA LYS A 34 11.10 5.86 -7.47
C LYS A 34 11.86 4.54 -7.61
N GLY A 35 11.52 3.72 -8.61
CA GLY A 35 12.12 2.39 -8.78
C GLY A 35 11.84 1.50 -7.57
N VAL A 36 10.59 1.46 -7.13
CA VAL A 36 10.18 0.60 -6.01
C VAL A 36 10.05 -0.84 -6.51
N ASP A 37 10.80 -1.76 -5.92
CA ASP A 37 10.78 -3.18 -6.32
C ASP A 37 9.79 -4.03 -5.48
N LEU A 38 9.44 -3.56 -4.27
CA LEU A 38 8.52 -4.23 -3.34
C LEU A 38 7.52 -3.23 -2.73
N LEU A 39 6.23 -3.53 -2.87
CA LEU A 39 5.15 -2.78 -2.24
C LEU A 39 4.55 -3.55 -1.06
N LEU A 40 4.60 -2.95 0.14
CA LEU A 40 3.98 -3.47 1.36
C LEU A 40 2.62 -2.81 1.58
N LEU A 41 1.54 -3.60 1.55
CA LEU A 41 0.16 -3.12 1.70
C LEU A 41 -0.51 -3.70 2.93
N GLY A 42 -1.19 -2.84 3.69
CA GLY A 42 -2.11 -3.27 4.75
C GLY A 42 -3.49 -3.59 4.17
N HIS A 43 -4.01 -4.78 4.45
CA HIS A 43 -5.38 -5.16 4.09
C HIS A 43 -6.23 -5.40 5.34
N GLN A 44 -7.36 -4.71 5.46
CA GLN A 44 -8.38 -4.98 6.47
C GLN A 44 -9.45 -5.88 5.85
N ASN A 45 -9.64 -7.07 6.42
CA ASN A 45 -10.75 -7.94 6.01
C ASN A 45 -12.06 -7.26 6.40
N ARG A 46 -12.83 -6.87 5.39
CA ARG A 46 -14.20 -6.39 5.57
C ARG A 46 -15.18 -7.47 5.10
N PRO A 47 -16.29 -7.70 5.80
CA PRO A 47 -17.35 -8.57 5.29
C PRO A 47 -17.73 -8.14 3.87
N PHE A 48 -17.81 -9.09 2.94
CA PHE A 48 -18.08 -8.86 1.50
C PHE A 48 -17.02 -8.05 0.72
N GLY A 49 -15.85 -7.76 1.31
CA GLY A 49 -14.81 -6.95 0.66
C GLY A 49 -14.29 -7.53 -0.67
N VAL A 50 -14.35 -8.85 -0.85
CA VAL A 50 -13.93 -9.53 -2.08
C VAL A 50 -14.75 -9.11 -3.30
N PHE A 51 -16.04 -8.78 -3.12
CA PHE A 51 -16.93 -8.42 -4.24
C PHE A 51 -16.75 -6.98 -4.75
N ALA A 52 -16.00 -6.13 -4.04
CA ALA A 52 -15.89 -4.69 -4.33
C ALA A 52 -14.47 -4.13 -4.13
N SER A 53 -13.44 -4.99 -4.06
CA SER A 53 -12.08 -4.52 -3.76
C SER A 53 -11.37 -4.01 -5.01
N PHE A 54 -11.50 -2.71 -5.27
CA PHE A 54 -10.63 -1.99 -6.21
C PHE A 54 -9.13 -2.15 -5.88
N GLY A 55 -8.79 -2.54 -4.64
CA GLY A 55 -7.40 -2.80 -4.25
C GLY A 55 -6.82 -4.06 -4.89
N PHE A 56 -7.62 -5.10 -5.13
CA PHE A 56 -7.12 -6.33 -5.78
C PHE A 56 -6.89 -6.12 -7.28
N GLU A 57 -7.81 -5.41 -7.95
CA GLU A 57 -7.62 -5.01 -9.35
C GLU A 57 -6.35 -4.17 -9.51
N PHE A 58 -6.14 -3.17 -8.64
CA PHE A 58 -4.90 -2.37 -8.64
C PHE A 58 -3.64 -3.23 -8.51
N ILE A 59 -3.62 -4.17 -7.57
CA ILE A 59 -2.46 -5.06 -7.35
C ILE A 59 -2.15 -5.89 -8.60
N ASN A 60 -3.18 -6.38 -9.29
CA ASN A 60 -3.00 -7.19 -10.50
C ASN A 60 -2.37 -6.43 -11.68
N HIS A 61 -2.42 -5.10 -11.67
CA HIS A 61 -1.78 -4.28 -12.70
C HIS A 61 -0.32 -3.93 -12.40
N LEU A 62 0.16 -4.16 -11.18
CA LEU A 62 1.54 -3.86 -10.80
C LEU A 62 2.50 -4.91 -11.35
N SER A 63 3.63 -4.45 -11.89
CA SER A 63 4.72 -5.32 -12.37
C SER A 63 5.77 -5.62 -11.30
N ILE A 64 5.51 -5.26 -10.05
CA ILE A 64 6.45 -5.34 -8.92
C ILE A 64 5.94 -6.35 -7.88
N ASP A 65 6.82 -6.79 -6.99
CA ASP A 65 6.42 -7.66 -5.91
C ASP A 65 5.50 -6.92 -4.92
N VAL A 66 4.46 -7.61 -4.44
CA VAL A 66 3.51 -7.05 -3.48
C VAL A 66 3.38 -7.96 -2.28
N LEU A 67 3.70 -7.45 -1.08
CA LEU A 67 3.45 -8.13 0.18
C LEU A 67 2.20 -7.56 0.85
N ILE A 68 1.19 -8.40 1.01
CA ILE A 68 -0.06 -8.03 1.69
C ILE A 68 0.01 -8.48 3.16
N LYS A 69 -0.06 -7.51 4.07
CA LYS A 69 -0.21 -7.76 5.50
C LYS A 69 -1.65 -7.56 5.92
N HIS A 70 -2.31 -8.63 6.38
CA HIS A 70 -3.58 -8.48 7.07
C HIS A 70 -3.38 -7.69 8.37
N VAL A 71 -4.14 -6.60 8.49
CA VAL A 71 -4.19 -5.74 9.66
C VAL A 71 -5.53 -5.96 10.38
N PRO A 72 -5.52 -6.13 11.70
CA PRO A 72 -6.75 -6.31 12.46
C PRO A 72 -7.67 -5.10 12.33
N THR A 73 -8.97 -5.36 12.27
CA THR A 73 -10.01 -4.34 12.43
C THR A 73 -10.05 -3.95 13.92
N PRO A 74 -10.05 -2.66 14.28
CA PRO A 74 -10.19 -2.24 15.67
C PRO A 74 -11.50 -2.72 16.30
#